data_AF-A0A938B0B8-F1
#
_entry.id   AF-A0A938B0B8-F1
#
_cell.length_a   1.000
_cell.length_b   1.000
_cell.length_c   1.000
_cell.angle_alpha   90.00
_cell.angle_beta   90.00
_cell.angle_gamma   90.00
#
_symmetry.space_group_name_H-M   'P 1'
#
loop_
_entity.id
_entity.type
_entity.pdbx_description
1 polymer ?
#
loop_
_entity_poly.entity_id
_entity_poly.type
_entity_poly.pdbx_seq_one_letter_code
_entity_poly.pdbx_strand_id
1 'polypeptide(L)'
;MEKKYNMKAECKIMNIHVCLDVATLLYDGLENNQLSDLLSLDDNHLHLRWGSLLKYLNLQDMFSSLPVFDQSHPLFEATVHVLSTYRYQGEVEYVFDSLFAENLTNVKSLKEIDQNFLLKAMARSKLHPSPIMQKKIEDSFKPFIASLTQDPYQTLHSLILYLAWDRMCLCIKNLFDFQSADPSFKSGINILKECLLESYLHITREGRCALSLSRLLEALLYFHVREENISSHNDHDWNVLSKGLSLFPSQDGFIANMFYIDDVFSAENGLDLYVTTDVPEVVEDRFKVAKCLISKIDGVSLGVEFFEKKVASI
;
A
#
# COMPACT_ATOMS: atom_id res chain seq x y z
N MET A 1 30.05 -8.69 -20.38
CA MET A 1 28.84 -8.63 -21.21
C MET A 1 27.78 -7.93 -20.38
N GLU A 2 27.65 -6.61 -20.56
CA GLU A 2 26.65 -5.80 -19.87
C GLU A 2 25.26 -6.17 -20.39
N LYS A 3 24.40 -6.72 -19.52
CA LYS A 3 22.98 -6.87 -19.82
C LYS A 3 22.30 -5.51 -19.60
N LYS A 4 22.09 -4.78 -20.69
CA LYS A 4 21.16 -3.63 -20.71
C LYS A 4 19.74 -4.16 -20.54
N TYR A 5 19.11 -3.84 -19.41
CA TYR A 5 17.69 -4.08 -19.19
C TYR A 5 16.88 -3.02 -19.93
N ASN A 6 16.01 -3.47 -20.83
CA ASN A 6 15.14 -2.63 -21.64
C ASN A 6 13.70 -2.85 -21.15
N MET A 7 13.32 -2.20 -20.04
CA MET A 7 11.92 -2.14 -19.62
C MET A 7 11.17 -1.14 -20.51
N LYS A 8 10.71 -1.59 -21.67
CA LYS A 8 9.61 -0.93 -22.39
C LYS A 8 8.29 -1.56 -21.97
N ALA A 9 7.89 -1.31 -20.73
CA ALA A 9 6.46 -1.22 -20.44
C ALA A 9 6.04 0.17 -20.90
N GLU A 10 5.49 0.29 -22.10
CA GLU A 10 4.72 1.47 -22.46
C GLU A 10 3.44 1.43 -21.62
N CYS A 11 3.53 2.01 -20.42
CA CYS A 11 2.33 2.43 -19.71
C CYS A 11 1.72 3.55 -20.54
N LYS A 12 0.80 3.21 -21.45
CA LYS A 12 -0.13 4.19 -22.01
C LYS A 12 -1.03 4.60 -20.86
N ILE A 13 -0.59 5.60 -20.09
CA ILE A 13 -1.48 6.38 -19.24
C ILE A 13 -2.38 7.14 -20.21
N MET A 14 -3.48 6.52 -20.62
CA MET A 14 -4.55 7.28 -21.25
C MET A 14 -5.08 8.23 -20.19
N ASN A 15 -5.07 9.52 -20.50
CA ASN A 15 -5.65 10.60 -19.70
C ASN A 15 -7.13 10.30 -19.45
N ILE A 16 -7.41 9.54 -18.41
CA ILE A 16 -8.76 9.19 -18.00
C ILE A 16 -8.85 9.63 -16.55
N HIS A 17 -9.21 10.89 -16.37
CA HIS A 17 -9.74 11.39 -15.11
C HIS A 17 -11.00 10.60 -14.80
N VAL A 18 -10.88 9.54 -14.02
CA VAL A 18 -12.03 8.95 -13.35
C VAL A 18 -11.63 8.88 -11.89
N CYS A 19 -12.04 9.89 -11.13
CA CYS A 19 -12.08 9.78 -9.68
C CYS A 19 -13.48 9.33 -9.28
N LEU A 20 -13.55 8.56 -8.19
CA LEU A 20 -14.81 8.24 -7.51
C LEU A 20 -15.49 9.48 -6.89
N ASP A 21 -14.76 10.59 -6.70
CA ASP A 21 -15.33 11.91 -6.34
C ASP A 21 -15.56 12.84 -7.54
N VAL A 22 -15.14 12.43 -8.74
CA VAL A 22 -15.13 13.28 -9.95
C VAL A 22 -16.31 12.99 -10.86
N ALA A 23 -17.26 12.13 -10.52
CA ALA A 23 -18.55 12.19 -11.21
C ALA A 23 -19.29 13.53 -11.04
N THR A 24 -18.87 14.33 -10.05
CA THR A 24 -19.32 15.72 -9.88
C THR A 24 -18.48 16.72 -10.71
N LEU A 25 -17.21 16.42 -11.01
CA LEU A 25 -16.28 17.32 -11.73
C LEU A 25 -16.12 16.97 -13.23
N LEU A 26 -16.45 15.74 -13.63
CA LEU A 26 -16.47 15.29 -15.03
C LEU A 26 -17.58 15.91 -15.86
N TYR A 27 -18.59 16.49 -15.20
CA TYR A 27 -19.68 17.18 -15.87
C TYR A 27 -19.24 18.51 -16.50
N ASP A 28 -18.14 19.11 -16.06
CA ASP A 28 -17.71 20.44 -16.52
C ASP A 28 -16.50 20.42 -17.48
N GLY A 29 -15.76 19.31 -17.61
CA GLY A 29 -14.43 19.30 -18.27
C GLY A 29 -14.18 18.34 -19.42
N LEU A 30 -15.02 17.31 -19.63
CA LEU A 30 -14.88 16.35 -20.72
C LEU A 30 -16.13 16.40 -21.60
N GLU A 31 -15.97 16.56 -22.92
CA GLU A 31 -17.08 16.44 -23.86
C GLU A 31 -17.77 15.09 -23.64
N ASN A 32 -19.06 15.11 -23.29
CA ASN A 32 -19.90 13.99 -22.84
C ASN A 32 -19.80 12.67 -23.65
N ASN A 33 -19.21 12.70 -24.84
CA ASN A 33 -19.13 11.57 -25.76
C ASN A 33 -17.93 10.63 -25.53
N GLN A 34 -16.80 11.11 -24.97
CA GLN A 34 -15.61 10.24 -24.79
C GLN A 34 -15.69 9.36 -23.54
N LEU A 35 -16.36 9.85 -22.49
CA LEU A 35 -16.57 9.10 -21.25
C LEU A 35 -17.66 8.02 -21.41
N SER A 36 -18.68 8.28 -22.25
CA SER A 36 -19.70 7.27 -22.56
C SER A 36 -19.11 6.11 -23.34
N ASP A 37 -18.23 6.36 -24.30
CA ASP A 37 -17.56 5.33 -25.10
C ASP A 37 -16.62 4.44 -24.25
N LEU A 38 -15.99 4.99 -23.22
CA LEU A 38 -15.08 4.25 -22.33
C LEU A 38 -15.81 3.43 -21.25
N LEU A 39 -16.96 3.94 -20.77
CA LEU A 39 -17.82 3.27 -19.80
C LEU A 39 -18.80 2.28 -20.43
N SER A 40 -19.06 2.40 -21.75
CA SER A 40 -19.88 1.49 -22.56
C SER A 40 -19.13 0.28 -23.13
N LEU A 41 -17.82 0.17 -22.87
CA LEU A 41 -17.10 -1.09 -23.03
C LEU A 41 -17.64 -2.08 -22.00
N ASP A 42 -18.49 -3.00 -22.47
CA ASP A 42 -19.23 -4.00 -21.69
C ASP A 42 -18.33 -4.90 -20.82
N ASP A 43 -17.02 -4.96 -21.12
CA ASP A 43 -16.04 -5.85 -20.44
C ASP A 43 -15.22 -5.17 -19.32
N ASN A 44 -15.36 -3.86 -19.10
CA ASN A 44 -14.58 -3.16 -18.07
C ASN A 44 -15.19 -3.36 -16.68
N HIS A 45 -14.73 -4.38 -15.95
CA HIS A 45 -15.03 -4.62 -14.54
C HIS A 45 -14.20 -3.72 -13.61
N LEU A 46 -14.86 -3.10 -12.63
CA LEU A 46 -14.15 -2.38 -11.57
C LEU A 46 -13.66 -3.40 -10.53
N HIS A 47 -12.34 -3.57 -10.42
CA HIS A 47 -11.74 -4.42 -9.39
C HIS A 47 -11.43 -3.58 -8.14
N LEU A 48 -12.10 -3.87 -7.03
CA LEU A 48 -11.78 -3.27 -5.73
C LEU A 48 -10.90 -4.23 -4.92
N ARG A 49 -9.81 -3.72 -4.35
CA ARG A 49 -9.05 -4.35 -3.26
C ARG A 49 -9.54 -3.81 -1.90
N TRP A 50 -9.08 -4.38 -0.79
CA TRP A 50 -9.43 -3.92 0.57
C TRP A 50 -9.21 -2.41 0.74
N GLY A 51 -8.07 -1.89 0.29
CA GLY A 51 -7.77 -0.45 0.21
C GLY A 51 -8.91 0.41 -0.32
N SER A 52 -9.24 0.18 -1.59
CA SER A 52 -10.26 0.94 -2.31
C SER A 52 -11.67 0.70 -1.76
N LEU A 53 -11.97 -0.52 -1.32
CA LEU A 53 -13.25 -0.86 -0.69
C LEU A 53 -13.46 -0.06 0.60
N LEU A 54 -12.50 -0.09 1.52
CA LEU A 54 -12.61 0.60 2.81
C LEU A 54 -12.75 2.12 2.64
N LYS A 55 -12.04 2.70 1.67
CA LYS A 55 -12.22 4.12 1.30
C LYS A 55 -13.63 4.41 0.81
N TYR A 56 -14.14 3.58 -0.10
CA TYR A 56 -15.49 3.77 -0.63
C TYR A 56 -16.56 3.65 0.45
N LEU A 57 -16.36 2.78 1.44
CA LEU A 57 -17.22 2.65 2.61
C LEU A 57 -17.03 3.77 3.64
N ASN A 58 -16.19 4.77 3.34
CA ASN A 58 -15.83 5.87 4.23
C ASN A 58 -15.23 5.40 5.57
N LEU A 59 -14.40 4.36 5.52
CA LEU A 59 -13.70 3.78 6.68
C LEU A 59 -12.22 4.20 6.74
N GLN A 60 -11.84 5.25 6.03
CA GLN A 60 -10.47 5.77 5.98
C GLN A 60 -9.93 6.24 7.34
N ASP A 61 -10.83 6.68 8.23
CA ASP A 61 -10.48 7.15 9.57
C ASP A 61 -10.58 6.05 10.63
N MET A 62 -10.71 4.77 10.26
CA MET A 62 -10.90 3.68 11.23
C MET A 62 -9.73 3.54 12.22
N PHE A 63 -8.52 3.96 11.82
CA PHE A 63 -7.35 4.00 12.69
C PHE A 63 -7.30 5.18 13.65
N SER A 64 -8.17 6.19 13.50
CA SER A 64 -8.22 7.36 14.40
C SER A 64 -8.52 6.99 15.86
N SER A 65 -9.15 5.83 16.09
CA SER A 65 -9.46 5.31 17.42
C SER A 65 -8.32 4.54 18.07
N LEU A 66 -7.25 4.27 17.32
CA LEU A 66 -6.13 3.45 17.76
C LEU A 66 -5.02 4.32 18.38
N PRO A 67 -4.19 3.78 19.29
CA PRO A 67 -3.06 4.51 19.84
C PRO A 67 -2.11 5.03 18.76
N VAL A 68 -1.74 6.31 18.84
CA VAL A 68 -0.69 6.88 17.99
C VAL A 68 0.65 6.26 18.38
N PHE A 69 1.39 5.77 17.39
CA PHE A 69 2.71 5.18 17.61
C PHE A 69 3.79 6.23 17.36
N ASP A 70 4.11 7.04 18.37
CA ASP A 70 5.15 8.07 18.31
C ASP A 70 6.12 7.93 19.50
N GLN A 71 6.99 8.92 19.71
CA GLN A 71 7.97 8.92 20.80
C GLN A 71 7.35 8.88 22.21
N SER A 72 6.05 9.19 22.36
CA SER A 72 5.34 9.07 23.63
C SER A 72 4.83 7.65 23.90
N HIS A 73 4.82 6.78 22.88
CA HIS A 73 4.33 5.41 23.00
C HIS A 73 5.36 4.52 23.72
N PRO A 74 5.00 3.78 24.79
CA PRO A 74 5.95 2.95 25.53
C PRO A 74 6.68 1.91 24.67
N LEU A 75 5.97 1.30 23.71
CA LEU A 75 6.58 0.34 22.79
C LEU A 75 7.57 1.02 21.81
N PHE A 76 7.35 2.29 21.46
CA PHE A 76 8.32 3.04 20.65
C PHE A 76 9.61 3.23 21.41
N GLU A 77 9.54 3.72 22.65
CA GLU A 77 10.71 3.92 23.51
C GLU A 77 11.47 2.61 23.75
N ALA A 78 10.74 1.52 24.07
CA ALA A 78 11.33 0.20 24.23
C ALA A 78 12.01 -0.29 22.94
N THR A 79 11.41 -0.03 21.78
CA THR A 79 12.00 -0.39 20.49
C THR A 79 13.29 0.38 20.24
N VAL A 80 13.28 1.70 20.42
CA VAL A 80 14.48 2.53 20.29
C VAL A 80 15.58 2.05 21.23
N HIS A 81 15.24 1.74 22.48
CA HIS A 81 16.21 1.21 23.45
C HIS A 81 16.85 -0.10 22.98
N VAL A 82 16.05 -1.05 22.49
CA VAL A 82 16.56 -2.33 21.95
C VAL A 82 17.44 -2.08 20.73
N LEU A 83 17.00 -1.25 19.78
CA LEU A 83 17.80 -0.93 18.59
C LEU A 83 19.17 -0.32 18.94
N SER A 84 19.26 0.41 20.05
CA SER A 84 20.50 1.00 20.57
C SER A 84 21.38 0.05 21.40
N THR A 85 20.82 -1.01 21.99
CA THR A 85 21.52 -1.80 23.00
C THR A 85 21.58 -3.30 22.71
N TYR A 86 20.96 -3.74 21.62
CA TYR A 86 20.88 -5.16 21.28
C TYR A 86 22.26 -5.80 21.18
N ARG A 87 22.36 -7.03 21.66
CA ARG A 87 23.54 -7.90 21.56
C ARG A 87 23.36 -8.97 20.51
N TYR A 88 22.10 -9.36 20.25
CA TYR A 88 21.75 -10.41 19.31
C TYR A 88 20.63 -9.94 18.37
N GLN A 89 20.69 -10.36 17.11
CA GLN A 89 19.66 -10.07 16.10
C GLN A 89 18.24 -10.43 16.59
N GLY A 90 18.12 -11.55 17.30
CA GLY A 90 16.85 -12.04 17.86
C GLY A 90 16.15 -11.07 18.83
N GLU A 91 16.85 -10.11 19.44
CA GLU A 91 16.21 -9.08 20.28
C GLU A 91 15.45 -8.07 19.42
N VAL A 92 16.00 -7.70 18.27
CA VAL A 92 15.33 -6.81 17.29
C VAL A 92 14.16 -7.54 16.63
N GLU A 93 14.34 -8.82 16.27
CA GLU A 93 13.26 -9.67 15.73
C GLU A 93 12.10 -9.80 16.73
N TYR A 94 12.41 -10.04 18.02
CA TYR A 94 11.39 -10.12 19.06
C TYR A 94 10.57 -8.83 19.20
N VAL A 95 11.22 -7.66 19.11
CA VAL A 95 10.51 -6.37 19.15
C VAL A 95 9.67 -6.16 17.90
N PHE A 96 10.17 -6.55 16.73
CA PHE A 96 9.41 -6.52 15.48
C PHE A 96 8.14 -7.39 15.59
N ASP A 97 8.25 -8.61 16.09
CA ASP A 97 7.12 -9.52 16.31
C ASP A 97 6.13 -8.95 17.34
N SER A 98 6.64 -8.32 18.40
CA SER A 98 5.83 -7.67 19.44
C SER A 98 5.01 -6.52 18.86
N LEU A 99 5.64 -5.68 18.02
CA LEU A 99 4.96 -4.60 17.29
C LEU A 99 3.88 -5.16 16.36
N PHE A 100 4.17 -6.23 15.62
CA PHE A 100 3.21 -6.85 14.72
C PHE A 100 2.01 -7.44 15.49
N ALA A 101 2.27 -8.12 16.60
CA ALA A 101 1.25 -8.70 17.47
C ALA A 101 0.37 -7.63 18.13
N GLU A 102 0.94 -6.51 18.55
CA GLU A 102 0.18 -5.36 19.07
C GLU A 102 -0.73 -4.78 17.98
N ASN A 103 -0.21 -4.58 16.77
CA ASN A 103 -1.01 -4.09 15.63
C ASN A 103 -2.16 -5.04 15.29
N LEU A 104 -1.92 -6.35 15.26
CA LEU A 104 -2.96 -7.36 15.08
C LEU A 104 -4.03 -7.28 16.18
N THR A 105 -3.61 -7.13 17.43
CA THR A 105 -4.53 -7.06 18.58
C THR A 105 -5.41 -5.82 18.50
N ASN A 106 -4.81 -4.67 18.21
CA ASN A 106 -5.51 -3.41 18.09
C ASN A 106 -6.50 -3.42 16.91
N VAL A 107 -6.09 -3.91 15.73
CA VAL A 107 -6.98 -4.00 14.55
C VAL A 107 -8.14 -4.97 14.81
N LYS A 108 -7.90 -6.11 15.46
CA LYS A 108 -8.97 -7.06 15.84
C LYS A 108 -10.00 -6.46 16.79
N SER A 109 -9.63 -5.44 17.55
CA SER A 109 -10.53 -4.77 18.51
C SER A 109 -11.44 -3.72 17.88
N LEU A 110 -11.19 -3.33 16.63
CA LEU A 110 -12.01 -2.36 15.90
C LEU A 110 -13.41 -2.90 15.66
N LYS A 111 -14.42 -2.08 15.93
CA LYS A 111 -15.85 -2.46 15.77
C LYS A 111 -16.26 -2.56 14.31
N GLU A 112 -15.53 -1.86 13.46
CA GLU A 112 -15.67 -1.84 12.01
C GLU A 112 -15.26 -3.19 11.38
N ILE A 113 -14.44 -3.97 12.10
CA ILE A 113 -13.96 -5.29 11.69
C ILE A 113 -14.93 -6.37 12.20
N ASP A 114 -16.17 -6.25 11.75
CA ASP A 114 -17.26 -7.17 12.00
C ASP A 114 -18.02 -7.49 10.71
N GLN A 115 -18.39 -8.74 10.53
CA GLN A 115 -19.10 -9.21 9.34
C GLN A 115 -20.40 -8.42 9.11
N ASN A 116 -21.22 -8.26 10.15
CA ASN A 116 -22.51 -7.57 10.01
C ASN A 116 -22.32 -6.08 9.76
N PHE A 117 -21.31 -5.47 10.39
CA PHE A 117 -20.95 -4.08 10.11
C PHE A 117 -20.60 -3.88 8.63
N LEU A 118 -19.68 -4.69 8.08
CA LEU A 118 -19.22 -4.56 6.69
C LEU A 118 -20.34 -4.83 5.68
N LEU A 119 -21.16 -5.87 5.90
CA LEU A 119 -22.32 -6.15 5.06
C LEU A 119 -23.34 -5.00 5.08
N LYS A 120 -23.59 -4.41 6.26
CA LYS A 120 -24.45 -3.23 6.38
C LYS A 120 -23.84 -2.00 5.71
N ALA A 121 -22.53 -1.80 5.82
CA ALA A 121 -21.82 -0.70 5.18
C ALA A 121 -21.96 -0.79 3.65
N MET A 122 -21.68 -1.96 3.06
CA MET A 122 -21.86 -2.19 1.61
C MET A 122 -23.33 -2.07 1.17
N ALA A 123 -24.29 -2.50 1.98
CA ALA A 123 -25.71 -2.33 1.64
C ALA A 123 -26.19 -0.86 1.73
N ARG A 124 -25.53 -0.06 2.58
CA ARG A 124 -25.86 1.35 2.80
C ARG A 124 -25.08 2.31 1.92
N SER A 125 -24.00 1.87 1.30
CA SER A 125 -23.20 2.71 0.42
C SER A 125 -24.08 3.13 -0.77
N LYS A 126 -24.61 4.35 -0.69
CA LYS A 126 -25.51 4.94 -1.67
C LYS A 126 -25.05 6.34 -1.99
N LEU A 127 -25.29 6.70 -3.26
CA LEU A 127 -25.23 8.01 -3.90
C LEU A 127 -23.90 8.32 -4.59
N HIS A 128 -23.45 7.42 -5.46
CA HIS A 128 -22.77 7.92 -6.64
C HIS A 128 -23.82 8.54 -7.60
N PRO A 129 -23.63 9.77 -8.11
CA PRO A 129 -24.65 10.47 -8.93
C PRO A 129 -25.01 9.74 -10.23
N SER A 130 -24.07 8.97 -10.79
CA SER A 130 -24.25 8.21 -12.03
C SER A 130 -24.80 6.78 -11.77
N PRO A 131 -25.96 6.41 -12.33
CA PRO A 131 -26.51 5.05 -12.24
C PRO A 131 -25.60 3.97 -12.83
N ILE A 132 -24.86 4.30 -13.90
CA ILE A 132 -23.94 3.35 -14.55
C ILE A 132 -22.77 3.02 -13.63
N MET A 133 -22.17 4.05 -13.03
CA MET A 133 -21.06 3.86 -12.10
C MET A 133 -21.54 3.18 -10.80
N GLN A 134 -22.72 3.54 -10.30
CA GLN A 134 -23.35 2.86 -9.16
C GLN A 134 -23.48 1.35 -9.41
N LYS A 135 -23.97 0.96 -10.59
CA LYS A 135 -24.06 -0.46 -10.97
C LYS A 135 -22.68 -1.14 -11.01
N LYS A 136 -21.66 -0.50 -11.60
CA LYS A 136 -20.30 -1.05 -11.64
C LYS A 136 -19.68 -1.25 -10.24
N ILE A 137 -19.97 -0.35 -9.31
CA ILE A 137 -19.53 -0.46 -7.91
C ILE A 137 -20.31 -1.57 -7.16
N GLU A 138 -21.62 -1.64 -7.36
CA GLU A 138 -22.43 -2.72 -6.78
C GLU A 138 -21.98 -4.10 -7.28
N ASP A 139 -21.62 -4.20 -8.56
CA ASP A 139 -21.05 -5.40 -9.15
C ASP A 139 -19.69 -5.76 -8.52
N SER A 140 -18.84 -4.77 -8.20
CA SER A 140 -17.55 -4.99 -7.56
C SER A 140 -17.63 -5.38 -6.07
N PHE A 141 -18.77 -5.15 -5.40
CA PHE A 141 -19.02 -5.67 -4.04
C PHE A 141 -19.42 -7.13 -4.00
N LYS A 142 -19.98 -7.69 -5.07
CA LYS A 142 -20.49 -9.06 -5.08
C LYS A 142 -19.46 -10.09 -4.57
N PRO A 143 -18.17 -10.05 -4.97
CA PRO A 143 -17.16 -10.97 -4.45
C PRO A 143 -16.94 -10.83 -2.94
N PHE A 144 -16.92 -9.60 -2.41
CA PHE A 144 -16.76 -9.35 -0.98
C PHE A 144 -17.98 -9.81 -0.17
N ILE A 145 -19.18 -9.51 -0.65
CA ILE A 145 -20.43 -9.96 -0.02
C ILE A 145 -20.50 -11.48 -0.01
N ALA A 146 -20.18 -12.13 -1.13
CA ALA A 146 -20.14 -13.58 -1.23
C ALA A 146 -19.13 -14.18 -0.24
N SER A 147 -17.91 -13.65 -0.20
CA SER A 147 -16.84 -14.13 0.70
C SER A 147 -17.20 -13.94 2.18
N LEU A 148 -17.72 -12.75 2.55
CA LEU A 148 -18.18 -12.47 3.91
C LEU A 148 -19.39 -13.31 4.33
N THR A 149 -20.18 -13.84 3.39
CA THR A 149 -21.35 -14.68 3.70
C THR A 149 -20.98 -16.16 3.76
N GLN A 150 -20.12 -16.62 2.86
CA GLN A 150 -19.74 -18.03 2.72
C GLN A 150 -18.62 -18.44 3.68
N ASP A 151 -17.60 -17.60 3.84
CA ASP A 151 -16.45 -17.83 4.72
C ASP A 151 -16.04 -16.53 5.45
N PRO A 152 -16.86 -16.09 6.42
CA PRO A 152 -16.59 -14.86 7.16
C PRO A 152 -15.27 -14.91 7.94
N TYR A 153 -14.89 -16.08 8.45
CA TYR A 153 -13.68 -16.22 9.26
C TYR A 153 -12.43 -15.94 8.42
N GLN A 154 -12.28 -16.60 7.28
CA GLN A 154 -11.12 -16.40 6.42
C GLN A 154 -11.10 -14.99 5.81
N THR A 155 -12.26 -14.47 5.44
CA THR A 155 -12.39 -13.14 4.86
C THR A 155 -12.00 -12.05 5.85
N LEU A 156 -12.51 -12.12 7.09
CA LEU A 156 -12.12 -11.19 8.16
C LEU A 156 -10.65 -11.36 8.55
N HIS A 157 -10.14 -12.59 8.59
CA HIS A 157 -8.71 -12.82 8.84
C HIS A 157 -7.82 -12.13 7.81
N SER A 158 -8.17 -12.21 6.51
CA SER A 158 -7.45 -11.49 5.44
C SER A 158 -7.52 -9.97 5.64
N LEU A 159 -8.69 -9.42 5.95
CA LEU A 159 -8.86 -8.00 6.21
C LEU A 159 -8.03 -7.54 7.43
N ILE A 160 -8.06 -8.29 8.53
CA ILE A 160 -7.29 -8.02 9.75
C ILE A 160 -5.79 -7.99 9.43
N LEU A 161 -5.31 -8.97 8.66
CA LEU A 161 -3.90 -9.06 8.31
C LEU A 161 -3.47 -7.90 7.40
N TYR A 162 -4.31 -7.55 6.42
CA TYR A 162 -4.09 -6.38 5.55
C TYR A 162 -3.98 -5.07 6.36
N LEU A 163 -4.89 -4.84 7.31
CA LEU A 163 -4.91 -3.64 8.14
C LEU A 163 -3.77 -3.61 9.16
N ALA A 164 -3.46 -4.76 9.77
CA ALA A 164 -2.34 -4.86 10.70
C ALA A 164 -1.00 -4.61 9.99
N TRP A 165 -0.86 -5.08 8.75
CA TRP A 165 0.27 -4.75 7.90
C TRP A 165 0.36 -3.26 7.60
N ASP A 166 -0.75 -2.62 7.20
CA ASP A 166 -0.77 -1.18 6.91
C ASP A 166 -0.28 -0.37 8.12
N ARG A 167 -0.79 -0.71 9.31
CA ARG A 167 -0.39 -0.08 10.55
C ARG A 167 1.04 -0.41 10.98
N MET A 168 1.51 -1.64 10.73
CA MET A 168 2.88 -2.03 11.00
C MET A 168 3.85 -1.14 10.22
N CYS A 169 3.62 -0.95 8.93
CA CYS A 169 4.46 -0.08 8.12
C CYS A 169 4.42 1.37 8.60
N LEU A 170 3.29 1.89 9.08
CA LEU A 170 3.22 3.21 9.70
C LEU A 170 4.09 3.29 10.96
N CYS A 171 4.04 2.26 11.83
CA CYS A 171 4.86 2.21 13.04
C CYS A 171 6.36 2.18 12.70
N ILE A 172 6.74 1.34 11.74
CA ILE A 172 8.13 1.20 11.29
C ILE A 172 8.61 2.47 10.59
N LYS A 173 7.76 3.15 9.82
CA LYS A 173 8.07 4.46 9.25
C LYS A 173 8.49 5.46 10.33
N ASN A 174 7.75 5.53 11.44
CA ASN A 174 8.07 6.45 12.54
C ASN A 174 9.41 6.09 13.22
N LEU A 175 9.77 4.80 13.27
CA LEU A 175 11.10 4.38 13.73
C LEU A 175 12.20 4.73 12.73
N PHE A 176 11.94 4.64 11.43
CA PHE A 176 12.87 5.07 10.39
C PHE A 176 13.03 6.59 10.31
N ASP A 177 12.04 7.37 10.74
CA ASP A 177 12.14 8.83 10.84
C ASP A 177 12.99 9.26 12.06
N PHE A 178 13.01 8.44 13.12
CA PHE A 178 13.75 8.74 14.35
C PHE A 178 15.26 8.77 14.16
N GLN A 179 15.90 9.88 14.57
CA GLN A 179 17.34 10.06 14.49
C GLN A 179 18.01 9.75 15.82
N SER A 180 19.07 8.94 15.79
CA SER A 180 19.90 8.62 16.95
C SER A 180 21.38 8.76 16.57
N ALA A 181 22.17 9.32 17.49
CA ALA A 181 23.62 9.42 17.33
C ALA A 181 24.36 8.11 17.67
N ASP A 182 23.66 7.10 18.20
CA ASP A 182 24.24 5.82 18.59
C ASP A 182 24.55 4.95 17.36
N PRO A 183 25.82 4.54 17.14
CA PRO A 183 26.18 3.66 16.02
C PRO A 183 25.45 2.32 16.05
N SER A 184 25.13 1.79 17.24
CA SER A 184 24.39 0.53 17.39
C SER A 184 22.98 0.66 16.83
N PHE A 185 22.35 1.83 17.01
CA PHE A 185 21.02 2.12 16.48
C PHE A 185 20.95 1.96 14.96
N LYS A 186 21.97 2.45 14.23
CA LYS A 186 22.06 2.29 12.77
C LYS A 186 22.03 0.80 12.37
N SER A 187 22.77 -0.03 13.09
CA SER A 187 22.82 -1.47 12.82
C SER A 187 21.48 -2.15 13.16
N GLY A 188 20.86 -1.78 14.28
CA GLY A 188 19.53 -2.27 14.66
C GLY A 188 18.45 -1.91 13.66
N ILE A 189 18.43 -0.67 13.16
CA ILE A 189 17.47 -0.20 12.15
C ILE A 189 17.61 -0.97 10.82
N ASN A 190 18.83 -1.38 10.44
CA ASN A 190 19.03 -2.25 9.29
C ASN A 190 18.39 -3.63 9.48
N ILE A 191 18.56 -4.24 10.66
CA ILE A 191 17.92 -5.52 10.99
C ILE A 191 16.39 -5.36 10.94
N LEU A 192 15.86 -4.28 11.50
CA LEU A 192 14.43 -3.99 11.49
C LEU A 192 13.86 -3.86 10.05
N LYS A 193 14.63 -3.23 9.16
CA LYS A 193 14.31 -3.16 7.73
C LYS A 193 14.28 -4.54 7.06
N GLU A 194 15.23 -5.42 7.37
CA GLU A 194 15.21 -6.80 6.86
C GLU A 194 13.99 -7.56 7.40
N CYS A 195 13.65 -7.43 8.69
CA CYS A 195 12.46 -8.06 9.28
C CYS A 195 11.17 -7.62 8.56
N LEU A 196 11.06 -6.32 8.23
CA LEU A 196 9.92 -5.79 7.48
C LEU A 196 9.82 -6.41 6.08
N LEU A 197 10.93 -6.47 5.35
CA LEU A 197 10.99 -7.05 4.00
C LEU A 197 10.67 -8.55 4.01
N GLU A 198 11.28 -9.31 4.91
CA GLU A 198 11.05 -10.74 5.07
C GLU A 198 9.59 -11.05 5.43
N SER A 199 8.99 -10.24 6.32
CA SER A 199 7.58 -10.39 6.69
C SER A 199 6.64 -10.12 5.52
N TYR A 200 6.92 -9.08 4.72
CA TYR A 200 6.16 -8.81 3.50
C TYR A 200 6.22 -10.02 2.55
N LEU A 201 7.41 -10.53 2.28
CA LEU A 201 7.59 -11.72 1.42
C LEU A 201 6.89 -12.94 1.97
N HIS A 202 7.01 -13.19 3.27
CA HIS A 202 6.44 -14.37 3.90
C HIS A 202 4.92 -14.36 3.75
N ILE A 203 4.27 -13.26 4.15
CA ILE A 203 2.82 -13.12 4.09
C ILE A 203 2.31 -13.16 2.64
N THR A 204 3.00 -12.49 1.71
CA THR A 204 2.59 -12.50 0.30
C THR A 204 2.77 -13.87 -0.37
N ARG A 205 3.85 -14.61 -0.04
CA ARG A 205 4.11 -15.97 -0.55
C ARG A 205 3.06 -16.99 -0.12
N GLU A 206 2.44 -16.80 1.05
CA GLU A 206 1.32 -17.66 1.45
C GLU A 206 0.09 -17.51 0.53
N GLY A 207 -0.02 -16.40 -0.22
CA GLY A 207 -1.08 -16.16 -1.19
C GLY A 207 -2.47 -15.95 -0.59
N ARG A 208 -2.58 -15.88 0.74
CA ARG A 208 -3.86 -15.75 1.47
C ARG A 208 -4.32 -14.30 1.66
N CYS A 209 -3.41 -13.34 1.54
CA CYS A 209 -3.69 -11.93 1.73
C CYS A 209 -2.82 -11.08 0.79
N ALA A 210 -3.44 -10.15 0.06
CA ALA A 210 -2.73 -9.15 -0.72
C ALA A 210 -2.38 -7.96 0.17
N LEU A 211 -1.13 -7.89 0.62
CA LEU A 211 -0.61 -6.75 1.39
C LEU A 211 -0.41 -5.53 0.49
N SER A 212 -0.34 -4.35 1.11
CA SER A 212 -0.03 -3.13 0.36
C SER A 212 1.48 -2.94 0.21
N LEU A 213 1.96 -2.98 -1.04
CA LEU A 213 3.34 -2.68 -1.42
C LEU A 213 3.62 -1.19 -1.29
N SER A 214 2.68 -0.33 -1.68
CA SER A 214 2.80 1.12 -1.60
C SER A 214 3.10 1.57 -0.18
N ARG A 215 2.49 0.92 0.81
CA ARG A 215 2.75 1.18 2.22
C ARG A 215 4.13 0.68 2.67
N LEU A 216 4.58 -0.47 2.19
CA LEU A 216 5.97 -0.93 2.40
C LEU A 216 6.97 0.10 1.84
N LEU A 217 6.74 0.54 0.61
CA LEU A 217 7.60 1.51 -0.08
C LEU A 217 7.61 2.85 0.66
N GLU A 218 6.49 3.31 1.19
CA GLU A 218 6.46 4.51 2.04
C GLU A 218 7.37 4.34 3.27
N ALA A 219 7.30 3.23 3.99
CA ALA A 219 8.19 2.99 5.11
C ALA A 219 9.67 2.97 4.66
N LEU A 220 9.99 2.26 3.57
CA LEU A 220 11.35 2.18 3.05
C LEU A 220 11.87 3.52 2.53
N LEU A 221 11.00 4.41 2.04
CA LEU A 221 11.38 5.78 1.71
C LEU A 221 12.03 6.47 2.91
N TYR A 222 11.37 6.40 4.07
CA TYR A 222 11.89 6.98 5.31
C TYR A 222 13.21 6.34 5.72
N PHE A 223 13.39 5.02 5.52
CA PHE A 223 14.68 4.38 5.75
C PHE A 223 15.77 4.95 4.83
N HIS A 224 15.49 5.10 3.53
CA HIS A 224 16.49 5.54 2.56
C HIS A 224 16.86 7.03 2.69
N VAL A 225 15.93 7.89 3.11
CA VAL A 225 16.22 9.33 3.27
C VAL A 225 16.94 9.70 4.58
N ARG A 226 17.25 8.71 5.43
CA ARG A 226 18.01 8.94 6.67
C ARG A 226 19.38 9.53 6.37
N GLU A 227 19.88 10.39 7.26
CA GLU A 227 21.14 11.11 7.09
C GLU A 227 22.31 10.15 6.80
N GLU A 228 22.36 9.03 7.51
CA GLU A 228 23.42 8.04 7.36
C GLU A 228 23.39 7.26 6.03
N ASN A 229 22.30 7.37 5.27
CA ASN A 229 22.06 6.67 4.01
C ASN A 229 22.20 7.58 2.79
N ILE A 230 22.26 8.90 2.97
CA ILE A 230 22.38 9.88 1.87
C ILE A 230 23.57 9.55 0.96
N SER A 231 24.72 9.19 1.55
CA SER A 231 25.94 8.85 0.80
C SER A 231 25.84 7.57 -0.05
N SER A 232 24.83 6.74 0.18
CA SER A 232 24.57 5.52 -0.59
C SER A 232 23.77 5.78 -1.88
N HIS A 233 23.40 7.04 -2.14
CA HIS A 233 22.57 7.43 -3.27
C HIS A 233 23.36 8.26 -4.27
N ASN A 234 23.13 8.01 -5.56
CA ASN A 234 23.58 8.93 -6.60
C ASN A 234 22.64 10.15 -6.66
N ASP A 235 23.05 11.22 -7.35
CA ASP A 235 22.27 12.46 -7.45
C ASP A 235 20.86 12.24 -8.02
N HIS A 236 20.70 11.31 -8.96
CA HIS A 236 19.41 11.01 -9.56
C HIS A 236 18.44 10.39 -8.53
N ASP A 237 18.89 9.34 -7.83
CA ASP A 237 18.11 8.66 -6.81
C ASP A 237 17.76 9.61 -5.67
N TRP A 238 18.73 10.42 -5.20
CA TRP A 238 18.48 11.37 -4.13
C TRP A 238 17.41 12.40 -4.51
N ASN A 239 17.44 12.93 -5.73
CA ASN A 239 16.42 13.86 -6.21
C ASN A 239 15.02 13.21 -6.28
N VAL A 240 14.94 11.94 -6.68
CA VAL A 240 13.67 11.19 -6.72
C VAL A 240 13.15 10.96 -5.29
N LEU A 241 13.99 10.46 -4.38
CA LEU A 241 13.60 10.12 -3.02
C LEU A 241 13.24 11.36 -2.18
N SER A 242 14.03 12.43 -2.27
CA SER A 242 13.74 13.68 -1.55
C SER A 242 12.43 14.33 -2.02
N LYS A 243 12.13 14.28 -3.32
CA LYS A 243 10.81 14.67 -3.85
C LYS A 243 9.70 13.74 -3.33
N GLY A 244 10.01 12.46 -3.15
CA GLY A 244 9.10 11.45 -2.61
C GLY A 244 8.48 11.84 -1.26
N LEU A 245 9.23 12.48 -0.36
CA LEU A 245 8.74 12.80 0.99
C LEU A 245 7.50 13.70 1.01
N SER A 246 7.28 14.53 -0.02
CA SER A 246 6.08 15.37 -0.13
C SER A 246 4.93 14.71 -0.90
N LEU A 247 5.16 13.56 -1.52
CA LEU A 247 4.17 12.85 -2.34
C LEU A 247 3.34 11.84 -1.56
N PHE A 248 3.86 11.35 -0.43
CA PHE A 248 3.10 10.51 0.50
C PHE A 248 2.39 11.41 1.50
N PRO A 249 1.06 11.28 1.67
CA PRO A 249 0.30 12.15 2.56
C PRO A 249 0.83 12.09 4.00
N SER A 250 0.87 13.24 4.66
CA SER A 250 1.36 13.36 6.04
C SER A 250 0.43 12.65 7.03
N GLN A 251 1.03 11.73 7.78
CA GLN A 251 0.67 11.15 9.10
C GLN A 251 -0.76 10.62 9.34
N ASP A 252 -0.79 9.40 9.90
CA ASP A 252 -1.87 8.69 10.59
C ASP A 252 -3.10 8.21 9.80
N GLY A 253 -3.24 8.63 8.53
CA GLY A 253 -4.31 8.14 7.65
C GLY A 253 -4.04 6.76 7.02
N PHE A 254 -5.11 5.98 6.87
CA PHE A 254 -5.16 4.82 5.98
C PHE A 254 -4.87 5.26 4.52
N ILE A 255 -3.81 4.73 3.87
CA ILE A 255 -3.50 5.02 2.47
C ILE A 255 -4.36 4.12 1.60
N ALA A 256 -5.56 4.62 1.34
CA ALA A 256 -6.42 4.05 0.32
C ALA A 256 -6.06 4.51 -1.10
N ASN A 257 -5.13 5.45 -1.27
CA ASN A 257 -4.97 6.20 -2.51
C ASN A 257 -3.87 5.69 -3.44
N MET A 258 -3.12 4.64 -3.06
CA MET A 258 -1.98 4.16 -3.84
C MET A 258 -2.11 2.70 -4.31
N PHE A 259 -3.32 2.16 -4.33
CA PHE A 259 -3.59 0.79 -4.79
C PHE A 259 -3.09 0.54 -6.23
N TYR A 260 -3.04 1.58 -7.08
CA TYR A 260 -2.46 1.49 -8.43
C TYR A 260 -0.98 1.13 -8.44
N ILE A 261 -0.23 1.49 -7.39
CA ILE A 261 1.16 1.05 -7.25
C ILE A 261 1.16 -0.46 -6.98
N ASP A 262 0.33 -0.92 -6.04
CA ASP A 262 0.22 -2.34 -5.70
C ASP A 262 -0.15 -3.18 -6.93
N ASP A 263 -1.12 -2.72 -7.72
CA ASP A 263 -1.59 -3.42 -8.92
C ASP A 263 -0.56 -3.41 -10.06
N VAL A 264 0.04 -2.27 -10.40
CA VAL A 264 1.04 -2.19 -11.49
C VAL A 264 2.26 -3.07 -11.23
N PHE A 265 2.66 -3.19 -9.96
CA PHE A 265 3.75 -4.06 -9.55
C PHE A 265 3.30 -5.47 -9.16
N SER A 266 2.02 -5.82 -9.35
CA SER A 266 1.48 -7.19 -9.16
C SER A 266 0.92 -7.81 -10.45
N ALA A 267 0.60 -7.02 -11.48
CA ALA A 267 -0.08 -7.49 -12.68
C ALA A 267 0.85 -8.29 -13.59
N GLU A 268 0.48 -9.54 -13.90
CA GLU A 268 1.24 -10.41 -14.80
C GLU A 268 1.03 -10.11 -16.29
N ASN A 269 -0.08 -9.48 -16.69
CA ASN A 269 -0.37 -9.01 -18.06
C ASN A 269 -1.57 -8.05 -18.05
N GLY A 270 -1.48 -6.87 -18.66
CA GLY A 270 -2.67 -6.09 -19.08
C GLY A 270 -2.68 -4.59 -18.75
N LEU A 271 -3.39 -3.84 -19.59
CA LEU A 271 -3.76 -2.44 -19.39
C LEU A 271 -4.96 -2.37 -18.44
N ASP A 272 -4.68 -2.29 -17.13
CA ASP A 272 -5.73 -2.04 -16.15
C ASP A 272 -5.98 -0.53 -16.01
N LEU A 273 -7.25 -0.15 -16.01
CA LEU A 273 -7.69 1.23 -15.77
C LEU A 273 -7.81 1.46 -14.27
N TYR A 274 -7.02 2.40 -13.75
CA TYR A 274 -7.01 2.74 -12.33
C TYR A 274 -7.73 4.08 -12.07
N VAL A 275 -8.54 4.10 -11.01
CA VAL A 275 -9.34 5.27 -10.58
C VAL A 275 -8.69 5.90 -9.36
N THR A 276 -7.86 6.93 -9.53
CA THR A 276 -7.26 7.66 -8.40
C THR A 276 -7.78 9.09 -8.28
N THR A 277 -7.72 9.64 -7.07
CA THR A 277 -7.98 11.07 -6.78
C THR A 277 -6.74 11.94 -6.94
N ASP A 278 -5.56 11.33 -7.19
CA ASP A 278 -4.33 12.09 -7.43
C ASP A 278 -4.30 12.68 -8.85
N VAL A 279 -3.66 13.83 -9.01
CA VAL A 279 -3.36 14.41 -10.32
C VAL A 279 -2.28 13.59 -11.05
N PRO A 280 -2.26 13.55 -12.40
CA PRO A 280 -1.34 12.70 -13.17
C PRO A 280 0.13 12.87 -12.82
N GLU A 281 0.57 14.10 -12.53
CA GLU A 281 1.95 14.40 -12.16
C GLU A 281 2.33 13.72 -10.84
N VAL A 282 1.42 13.72 -9.85
CA VAL A 282 1.62 13.05 -8.56
C VAL A 282 1.69 11.54 -8.74
N VAL A 283 0.84 10.97 -9.61
CA VAL A 283 0.87 9.54 -9.94
C VAL A 283 2.20 9.16 -10.58
N GLU A 284 2.66 9.92 -11.58
CA GLU A 284 3.93 9.68 -12.26
C GLU A 284 5.12 9.78 -11.29
N ASP A 285 5.12 10.80 -10.44
CA ASP A 285 6.18 10.99 -9.47
C ASP A 285 6.20 9.86 -8.42
N ARG A 286 5.03 9.40 -7.94
CA ARG A 286 4.96 8.24 -7.06
C ARG A 286 5.45 6.96 -7.73
N PHE A 287 5.17 6.76 -9.02
CA PHE A 287 5.76 5.64 -9.77
C PHE A 287 7.28 5.73 -9.88
N LYS A 288 7.84 6.94 -10.09
CA LYS A 288 9.30 7.13 -10.10
C LYS A 288 9.91 6.77 -8.75
N VAL A 289 9.29 7.20 -7.65
CA VAL A 289 9.73 6.86 -6.29
C VAL A 289 9.63 5.36 -6.05
N ALA A 290 8.50 4.74 -6.39
CA ALA A 290 8.30 3.30 -6.24
C ALA A 290 9.36 2.49 -7.01
N LYS A 291 9.62 2.84 -8.29
CA LYS A 291 10.67 2.20 -9.09
C LYS A 291 12.05 2.35 -8.47
N CYS A 292 12.39 3.56 -7.99
CA CYS A 292 13.66 3.82 -7.33
C CYS A 292 13.81 2.96 -6.07
N LEU A 293 12.79 2.89 -5.21
CA LEU A 293 12.82 2.09 -3.98
C LEU A 293 12.89 0.60 -4.26
N ILE A 294 12.09 0.09 -5.20
CA ILE A 294 12.13 -1.33 -5.60
C ILE A 294 13.53 -1.70 -6.09
N SER A 295 14.20 -0.83 -6.85
CA SER A 295 15.57 -1.08 -7.32
C SER A 295 16.63 -1.14 -6.19
N LYS A 296 16.30 -0.67 -4.99
CA LYS A 296 17.18 -0.68 -3.81
C LYS A 296 16.95 -1.86 -2.88
N ILE A 297 15.95 -2.69 -3.17
CA ILE A 297 15.66 -3.90 -2.39
C ILE A 297 16.51 -5.03 -3.00
N ASP A 298 17.79 -5.06 -2.62
CA ASP A 298 18.77 -6.04 -3.08
C ASP A 298 18.46 -7.46 -2.55
N GLY A 299 18.61 -8.48 -3.40
CA GLY A 299 18.62 -9.91 -2.99
C GLY A 299 17.28 -10.51 -2.54
N VAL A 300 16.31 -9.67 -2.19
CA VAL A 300 14.93 -10.06 -1.97
C VAL A 300 14.22 -9.99 -3.32
N SER A 301 14.02 -11.15 -3.95
CA SER A 301 13.01 -11.27 -4.99
C SER A 301 11.66 -10.95 -4.34
N LEU A 302 11.23 -9.68 -4.40
CA LEU A 302 9.86 -9.22 -4.11
C LEU A 302 8.83 -9.82 -5.09
N GLY A 303 9.09 -11.03 -5.58
CA GLY A 303 8.42 -11.60 -6.73
C GLY A 303 9.10 -11.26 -8.07
N VAL A 304 10.35 -10.77 -8.14
CA VAL A 304 11.01 -10.61 -9.47
C VAL A 304 11.25 -11.97 -10.16
N GLU A 305 11.47 -13.05 -9.41
CA GLU A 305 11.44 -14.42 -9.97
C GLU A 305 10.00 -14.94 -10.28
N PHE A 306 8.97 -14.24 -9.79
CA PHE A 306 7.57 -14.40 -10.22
C PHE A 306 7.31 -13.64 -11.54
N PHE A 307 7.98 -12.50 -11.75
CA PHE A 307 7.91 -11.69 -12.98
C PHE A 307 8.71 -12.26 -14.18
N GLU A 308 9.50 -13.33 -14.00
CA GLU A 308 10.32 -13.94 -15.06
C GLU A 308 9.71 -15.21 -15.73
N LYS A 309 8.46 -15.61 -15.42
CA LYS A 309 7.85 -16.81 -16.04
C LYS A 309 6.86 -16.51 -17.18
N LYS A 310 7.39 -16.68 -18.41
CA LYS A 310 6.73 -17.05 -19.69
C LYS A 310 5.54 -16.22 -20.18
N VAL A 311 5.80 -15.43 -21.22
CA VAL A 311 4.93 -15.39 -22.41
C VAL A 311 5.61 -16.22 -23.50
N ALA A 312 5.07 -17.41 -23.77
CA ALA A 312 5.37 -18.15 -24.99
C ALA A 312 4.43 -17.65 -26.10
N SER A 313 4.99 -17.47 -27.29
CA SER A 313 4.34 -16.96 -28.49
C SER A 313 3.13 -17.78 -28.94
N ILE A 314 2.06 -17.09 -29.33
CA ILE A 314 1.26 -17.40 -30.53
C ILE A 314 1.25 -16.14 -31.38
#